data_AF-A0A4S4KN22-F1
#
_entry.id   AF-A0A4S4KN22-F1
#
_cell.length_a   1.000
_cell.length_b   1.000
_cell.length_c   1.000
_cell.angle_alpha   90.00
_cell.angle_beta   90.00
_cell.angle_gamma   90.00
#
_symmetry.space_group_name_H-M   'P 1'
#
loop_
_entity.id
_entity.type
_entity.pdbx_description
1 polymer ?
#
loop_
_entity_poly.entity_id
_entity_poly.type
_entity_poly.pdbx_seq_one_letter_code
_entity_poly.pdbx_strand_id
1 'polypeptide(L)'
;MFTDLGKDWASGPPANYSRFIPISYALSINLQHFEISMYVNDHNIIDKPLIREENALLSLHGSRLQSNVQIPFTKYRPDRSTVSFSLEAPDVAVRLALPRWNTRSLYSRPHRNSDIGRIGVLRLDATYCYFDAVHPENIDQLALKFTIQDIIYKACGWTIRHFMILRNNYFGSFTHFSTLYEYLEKCRSGQPLGDPVDLQYREGSSNALQVQIEVLVDSGLIILPAGLRGYEGDRVGDDTGDPDIGTCVILSIPQIQLYLRTHDYHMEMALNIDTVTGTIHEHFPEDLRSIQRFKQETFILDDYLVLHLAQQHTYASGKSISAVWQLG
;
A
#
# COMPACT_ATOMS: atom_id res chain seq x y z
N MET A 1 -13.17 -6.30 9.90
CA MET A 1 -13.57 -4.86 9.86
C MET A 1 -14.39 -4.50 8.61
N PHE A 2 -13.88 -4.53 7.38
CA PHE A 2 -14.70 -4.25 6.17
C PHE A 2 -15.78 -5.34 5.90
N THR A 3 -15.45 -6.58 6.22
CA THR A 3 -16.35 -7.73 6.17
C THR A 3 -17.52 -7.61 7.15
N ASP A 4 -17.27 -7.02 8.32
CA ASP A 4 -18.27 -6.86 9.38
C ASP A 4 -19.29 -5.78 9.01
N LEU A 5 -18.83 -4.68 8.39
CA LEU A 5 -19.71 -3.61 7.94
C LEU A 5 -20.71 -4.06 6.86
N GLY A 6 -20.25 -4.92 5.93
CA GLY A 6 -21.12 -5.52 4.91
C GLY A 6 -22.16 -6.47 5.50
N LYS A 7 -21.78 -7.27 6.51
CA LYS A 7 -22.69 -8.14 7.26
C LYS A 7 -23.69 -7.33 8.09
N ASP A 8 -23.24 -6.27 8.75
CA ASP A 8 -24.09 -5.39 9.56
C ASP A 8 -25.14 -4.69 8.70
N TRP A 9 -24.80 -4.25 7.49
CA TRP A 9 -25.76 -3.66 6.53
C TRP A 9 -26.74 -4.68 5.93
N ALA A 10 -26.37 -5.95 5.90
CA ALA A 10 -27.24 -7.05 5.47
C ALA A 10 -28.11 -7.63 6.61
N SER A 11 -27.82 -7.27 7.88
CA SER A 11 -28.45 -7.84 9.08
C SER A 11 -29.87 -7.29 9.36
N GLY A 12 -30.73 -7.29 8.35
CA GLY A 12 -32.17 -7.09 8.54
C GLY A 12 -32.85 -8.39 8.97
N PRO A 13 -33.93 -8.34 9.80
CA PRO A 13 -34.74 -9.53 10.07
C PRO A 13 -35.25 -10.09 8.74
N PRO A 14 -35.18 -11.43 8.53
CA PRO A 14 -35.48 -12.02 7.24
C PRO A 14 -36.93 -11.72 6.84
N ALA A 15 -37.10 -10.97 5.75
CA ALA A 15 -38.42 -10.73 5.20
C ALA A 15 -39.06 -12.06 4.76
N ASN A 16 -40.37 -12.21 4.92
CA ASN A 16 -41.10 -13.29 4.26
C ASN A 16 -40.93 -13.13 2.74
N TYR A 17 -40.85 -14.24 1.99
CA TYR A 17 -40.70 -14.22 0.53
C TYR A 17 -41.72 -13.28 -0.15
N SER A 18 -42.97 -13.29 0.32
CA SER A 18 -44.05 -12.43 -0.17
C SER A 18 -43.89 -10.93 0.11
N ARG A 19 -42.91 -10.55 0.93
CA ARG A 19 -42.57 -9.16 1.29
C ARG A 19 -41.15 -8.79 0.87
N PHE A 20 -40.47 -9.66 0.12
CA PHE A 20 -39.13 -9.36 -0.39
C PHE A 20 -39.22 -8.24 -1.43
N ILE A 21 -38.43 -7.18 -1.22
CA ILE A 21 -38.28 -6.08 -2.16
C ILE A 21 -36.79 -6.04 -2.52
N PRO A 22 -36.43 -6.21 -3.81
CA PRO A 22 -35.06 -6.01 -4.28
C PRO A 22 -34.58 -4.60 -3.96
N ILE A 23 -33.45 -4.48 -3.28
CA ILE A 23 -32.83 -3.19 -2.93
C ILE A 23 -31.37 -3.22 -3.40
N SER A 24 -30.87 -2.09 -3.91
CA SER A 24 -29.45 -1.93 -4.20
C SER A 24 -28.96 -0.66 -3.51
N TYR A 25 -27.96 -0.78 -2.65
CA TYR A 25 -27.29 0.38 -2.06
C TYR A 25 -26.14 0.80 -2.97
N ALA A 26 -26.10 2.09 -3.31
CA ALA A 26 -25.01 2.71 -4.02
C ALA A 26 -24.49 3.89 -3.20
N LEU A 27 -23.24 3.79 -2.75
CA LEU A 27 -22.54 4.85 -2.03
C LEU A 27 -21.48 5.44 -2.94
N SER A 28 -21.66 6.70 -3.33
CA SER A 28 -20.68 7.46 -4.12
C SER A 28 -20.08 8.55 -3.25
N ILE A 29 -18.77 8.44 -2.98
CA ILE A 29 -17.99 9.42 -2.23
C ILE A 29 -17.12 10.18 -3.22
N ASN A 30 -17.19 11.51 -3.18
CA ASN A 30 -16.34 12.38 -3.98
C ASN A 30 -15.69 13.40 -3.04
N LEU A 31 -14.39 13.23 -2.80
CA LEU A 31 -13.59 14.16 -1.99
C LEU A 31 -12.82 15.08 -2.91
N GLN A 32 -12.87 16.38 -2.62
CA GLN A 32 -12.05 17.39 -3.28
C GLN A 32 -10.90 17.78 -2.35
N HIS A 33 -9.69 17.95 -2.90
CA HIS A 33 -8.48 18.30 -2.16
C HIS A 33 -8.25 17.40 -0.95
N PHE A 34 -8.24 16.09 -1.18
CA PHE A 34 -8.13 15.12 -0.10
C PHE A 34 -6.69 15.01 0.42
N GLU A 35 -6.56 14.71 1.71
CA GLU A 35 -5.30 14.32 2.34
C GLU A 35 -5.58 13.10 3.24
N ILE A 36 -5.09 11.93 2.84
CA ILE A 36 -5.15 10.71 3.64
C ILE A 36 -3.79 10.54 4.30
N SER A 37 -3.73 10.64 5.63
CA SER A 37 -2.49 10.50 6.39
C SER A 37 -2.48 9.21 7.21
N MET A 38 -1.40 8.44 7.10
CA MET A 38 -1.18 7.18 7.79
C MET A 38 0.02 7.32 8.74
N TYR A 39 -0.07 6.72 9.93
CA TYR A 39 1.02 6.74 10.90
C TYR A 39 2.04 5.65 10.58
N VAL A 40 3.29 6.08 10.40
CA VAL A 40 4.43 5.20 10.08
C VAL A 40 5.50 5.30 11.16
N ASN A 41 5.06 5.37 12.41
CA ASN A 41 5.93 5.35 13.59
C ASN A 41 6.45 3.92 13.83
N ASP A 42 7.70 3.80 14.29
CA ASP A 42 8.28 2.51 14.67
C ASP A 42 7.41 1.83 15.74
N HIS A 43 7.11 0.54 15.53
CA HIS A 43 6.24 -0.28 16.39
C HIS A 43 4.84 0.30 16.67
N ASN A 44 4.37 1.21 15.82
CA ASN A 44 3.09 1.90 15.98
C ASN A 44 2.95 2.65 17.33
N ILE A 45 4.07 3.19 17.85
CA ILE A 45 4.10 3.97 19.10
C ILE A 45 3.69 5.42 18.82
N ILE A 46 2.60 5.91 19.41
CA ILE A 46 2.02 7.25 19.13
C ILE A 46 1.56 7.94 20.44
N ASP A 47 2.45 8.56 21.19
CA ASP A 47 2.05 9.20 22.47
C ASP A 47 1.07 10.37 22.30
N LYS A 48 1.26 11.18 21.25
CA LYS A 48 0.43 12.36 20.97
C LYS A 48 -0.02 12.37 19.51
N PRO A 49 -1.14 11.72 19.17
CA PRO A 49 -1.58 11.55 17.78
C PRO A 49 -1.87 12.88 17.08
N LEU A 50 -2.32 13.89 17.83
CA LEU A 50 -2.71 15.20 17.29
C LEU A 50 -1.51 16.09 16.93
N ILE A 51 -0.31 15.81 17.45
CA ILE A 51 0.88 16.62 17.18
C ILE A 51 1.64 16.00 16.02
N ARG A 52 1.44 16.51 14.80
CA ARG A 52 2.07 15.96 13.57
C ARG A 52 3.59 15.95 13.67
N GLU A 53 4.19 16.94 14.34
CA GLU A 53 5.63 17.07 14.53
C GLU A 53 6.30 15.98 15.37
N GLU A 54 5.52 15.28 16.18
CA GLU A 54 5.99 14.17 17.01
C GLU A 54 5.86 12.82 16.31
N ASN A 55 5.19 12.79 15.15
CA ASN A 55 4.85 11.56 14.42
C ASN A 55 5.50 11.50 13.03
N ALA A 56 5.76 10.28 12.57
CA ALA A 56 6.08 10.01 11.18
C ALA A 56 4.77 9.73 10.43
N LEU A 57 4.49 10.51 9.39
CA LEU A 57 3.24 10.44 8.64
C LEU A 57 3.53 10.21 7.16
N LEU A 58 2.89 9.20 6.58
CA LEU A 58 2.81 9.00 5.15
C LEU A 58 1.46 9.54 4.66
N SER A 59 1.49 10.58 3.85
CA SER A 59 0.29 11.27 3.38
C SER A 59 0.12 11.16 1.87
N LEU A 60 -1.06 10.75 1.42
CA LEU A 60 -1.51 10.81 0.04
C LEU A 60 -2.36 12.06 -0.13
N HIS A 61 -1.97 12.94 -1.05
CA HIS A 61 -2.70 14.17 -1.34
C HIS A 61 -3.04 14.26 -2.81
N GLY A 62 -4.24 14.73 -3.14
CA GLY A 62 -4.69 14.86 -4.51
C GLY A 62 -5.88 15.79 -4.65
N SER A 63 -6.15 16.23 -5.87
CA SER A 63 -7.24 17.17 -6.16
C SER A 63 -8.62 16.53 -6.03
N ARG A 64 -8.73 15.24 -6.37
CA ARG A 64 -10.00 14.51 -6.37
C ARG A 64 -9.79 13.05 -6.02
N LEU A 65 -10.66 12.52 -5.17
CA LEU A 65 -10.81 11.08 -4.90
C LEU A 65 -12.26 10.71 -5.13
N GLN A 66 -12.51 9.83 -6.09
CA GLN A 66 -13.85 9.29 -6.32
C GLN A 66 -13.88 7.82 -5.91
N SER A 67 -14.83 7.46 -5.05
CA SER A 67 -15.09 6.09 -4.66
C SER A 67 -16.55 5.74 -4.88
N ASN A 68 -16.83 4.56 -5.43
CA ASN A 68 -18.18 4.04 -5.56
C ASN A 68 -18.25 2.64 -4.98
N VAL A 69 -19.23 2.41 -4.11
CA VAL A 69 -19.53 1.11 -3.51
C VAL A 69 -20.93 0.70 -3.92
N GLN A 70 -21.08 -0.52 -4.43
CA GLN A 70 -22.37 -1.08 -4.83
C GLN A 70 -22.62 -2.38 -4.07
N ILE A 71 -23.75 -2.43 -3.38
CA ILE A 71 -24.18 -3.56 -2.56
C ILE A 71 -25.57 -3.99 -3.05
N PRO A 72 -25.64 -4.99 -3.95
CA PRO A 72 -26.90 -5.46 -4.52
C PRO A 72 -27.57 -6.51 -3.63
N PHE A 73 -28.76 -6.20 -3.11
CA PHE A 73 -29.70 -7.13 -2.47
C PHE A 73 -30.88 -7.43 -3.40
N THR A 74 -30.58 -8.00 -4.57
CA THR A 74 -31.57 -8.22 -5.64
C THR A 74 -32.26 -9.59 -5.57
N LYS A 75 -31.65 -10.55 -4.84
CA LYS A 75 -32.16 -11.91 -4.70
C LYS A 75 -32.61 -12.17 -3.27
N TYR A 76 -33.69 -12.91 -3.13
CA TYR A 76 -34.13 -13.41 -1.83
C TYR A 76 -33.21 -14.56 -1.40
N ARG A 77 -32.49 -14.38 -0.27
CA ARG A 77 -31.57 -15.38 0.30
C ARG A 77 -30.63 -16.00 -0.75
N PRO A 78 -29.75 -15.20 -1.37
CA PRO A 78 -28.77 -15.75 -2.28
C PRO A 78 -27.75 -16.60 -1.52
N ASP A 79 -27.32 -17.71 -2.12
CA ASP A 79 -26.23 -18.52 -1.53
C ASP A 79 -24.94 -17.72 -1.36
N ARG A 80 -24.70 -16.77 -2.28
CA ARG A 80 -23.57 -15.83 -2.27
C ARG A 80 -23.98 -14.44 -2.73
N SER A 81 -23.37 -13.42 -2.14
CA SER A 81 -23.54 -12.01 -2.50
C SER A 81 -22.21 -11.39 -2.91
N THR A 82 -22.24 -10.42 -3.80
CA THR A 82 -21.03 -9.74 -4.29
C THR A 82 -21.14 -8.24 -4.10
N VAL A 83 -20.21 -7.67 -3.34
CA VAL A 83 -20.02 -6.23 -3.18
C VAL A 83 -18.95 -5.77 -4.14
N SER A 84 -19.23 -4.71 -4.89
CA SER A 84 -18.25 -4.08 -5.79
C SER A 84 -17.83 -2.73 -5.25
N PHE A 85 -16.53 -2.47 -5.26
CA PHE A 85 -15.92 -1.22 -4.82
C PHE A 85 -15.00 -0.73 -5.93
N SER A 86 -15.07 0.55 -6.26
CA SER A 86 -14.16 1.22 -7.18
C SER A 86 -13.62 2.50 -6.53
N LEU A 87 -12.37 2.81 -6.82
CA LEU A 87 -11.69 4.02 -6.37
C LEU A 87 -10.84 4.55 -7.51
N GLU A 88 -10.93 5.84 -7.79
CA GLU A 88 -10.09 6.53 -8.75
C GLU A 88 -9.59 7.85 -8.17
N ALA A 89 -8.28 8.06 -8.28
CA ALA A 89 -7.59 9.25 -7.82
C ALA A 89 -6.55 9.66 -8.87
N PRO A 90 -6.81 10.72 -9.66
CA PRO A 90 -5.80 11.30 -10.54
C PRO A 90 -4.85 12.22 -9.75
N ASP A 91 -3.62 12.32 -10.23
CA ASP A 91 -2.55 13.20 -9.75
C ASP A 91 -2.38 13.17 -8.23
N VAL A 92 -2.08 11.98 -7.71
CA VAL A 92 -1.85 11.74 -6.28
C VAL A 92 -0.37 11.93 -5.99
N ALA A 93 -0.05 12.84 -5.08
CA ALA A 93 1.31 13.00 -4.60
C ALA A 93 1.47 12.40 -3.19
N VAL A 94 2.64 11.83 -2.97
CA VAL A 94 2.99 11.04 -1.79
C VAL A 94 4.02 11.80 -0.98
N ARG A 95 3.66 12.14 0.25
CA ARG A 95 4.50 12.88 1.19
C ARG A 95 4.86 12.02 2.37
N LEU A 96 6.11 12.11 2.80
CA LEU A 96 6.56 11.53 4.05
C LEU A 96 7.04 12.65 4.96
N ALA A 97 6.27 12.91 6.01
CA ALA A 97 6.64 13.84 7.08
C ALA A 97 7.32 13.05 8.20
N LEU A 98 8.49 13.51 8.62
CA LEU A 98 9.25 12.89 9.71
C LEU A 98 9.18 13.77 10.96
N PRO A 99 9.26 13.17 12.16
CA PRO A 99 9.18 13.92 13.39
C PRO A 99 10.44 14.77 13.61
N ARG A 100 10.32 15.86 14.38
CA ARG A 100 11.40 16.85 14.57
C ARG A 100 12.69 16.30 15.16
N TRP A 101 12.59 15.26 15.99
CA TRP A 101 13.75 14.61 16.59
C TRP A 101 14.55 13.78 15.57
N ASN A 102 13.94 13.45 14.43
CA ASN A 102 14.62 12.74 13.36
C ASN A 102 15.58 13.69 12.65
N THR A 103 16.87 13.37 12.63
CA THR A 103 17.90 14.20 12.00
C THR A 103 17.62 14.50 10.52
N ARG A 104 16.82 13.68 9.83
CA ARG A 104 16.43 13.92 8.43
C ARG A 104 15.40 15.03 8.26
N SER A 105 14.57 15.29 9.27
CA SER A 105 13.61 16.41 9.26
C SER A 105 14.30 17.78 9.18
N LEU A 106 15.60 17.85 9.52
CA LEU A 106 16.40 19.08 9.47
C LEU A 106 16.82 19.49 8.05
N TYR A 107 16.86 18.54 7.11
CA TYR A 107 17.41 18.74 5.76
C TYR A 107 16.34 18.81 4.67
N SER A 108 15.05 18.67 5.01
CA SER A 108 13.94 18.94 4.11
C SER A 108 13.67 20.45 4.05
N ARG A 109 14.50 21.21 3.34
CA ARG A 109 14.22 22.63 2.97
C ARG A 109 13.71 22.66 1.52
N PRO A 110 12.77 23.56 1.14
CA PRO A 110 12.15 24.63 1.92
C PRO A 110 10.77 24.29 2.51
N HIS A 111 10.20 23.14 2.18
CA HIS A 111 8.87 22.76 2.65
C HIS A 111 8.96 21.44 3.41
N ARG A 112 8.48 21.49 4.65
CA ARG A 112 8.58 20.48 5.73
C ARG A 112 8.05 19.07 5.41
N ASN A 113 7.72 18.77 4.15
CA ASN A 113 7.16 17.52 3.66
C ASN A 113 7.87 17.18 2.35
N SER A 114 8.85 16.27 2.37
CA SER A 114 9.47 15.82 1.13
C SER A 114 8.44 15.03 0.32
N ASP A 115 8.10 15.54 -0.86
CA ASP A 115 7.39 14.77 -1.87
C ASP A 115 8.30 13.61 -2.28
N ILE A 116 7.95 12.41 -1.82
CA ILE A 116 8.71 11.17 -2.07
C ILE A 116 8.22 10.45 -3.32
N GLY A 117 7.03 10.78 -3.81
CA GLY A 117 6.51 10.20 -5.02
C GLY A 117 5.29 10.92 -5.56
N ARG A 118 4.95 10.60 -6.80
CA ARG A 118 3.78 11.08 -7.51
C ARG A 118 3.21 9.93 -8.32
N ILE A 119 1.89 9.88 -8.43
CA ILE A 119 1.15 8.89 -9.19
C ILE A 119 0.23 9.66 -10.12
N GLY A 120 0.39 9.47 -11.42
CA GLY A 120 -0.46 10.13 -12.42
C GLY A 120 -1.92 9.70 -12.30
N VAL A 121 -2.18 8.38 -12.26
CA VAL A 121 -3.52 7.84 -11.99
C VAL A 121 -3.40 6.63 -11.07
N LEU A 122 -4.17 6.64 -9.99
CA LEU A 122 -4.39 5.51 -9.11
C LEU A 122 -5.83 5.03 -9.25
N ARG A 123 -6.02 3.80 -9.71
CA ARG A 123 -7.31 3.12 -9.72
C ARG A 123 -7.25 1.84 -8.90
N LEU A 124 -8.29 1.59 -8.11
CA LEU A 124 -8.51 0.34 -7.41
C LEU A 124 -9.92 -0.15 -7.73
N ASP A 125 -9.99 -1.33 -8.35
CA ASP A 125 -11.22 -2.08 -8.56
C ASP A 125 -11.21 -3.29 -7.64
N ALA A 126 -12.24 -3.42 -6.81
CA ALA A 126 -12.33 -4.47 -5.81
C ALA A 126 -13.71 -5.15 -5.85
N THR A 127 -13.71 -6.46 -5.67
CA THR A 127 -14.92 -7.25 -5.52
C THR A 127 -14.79 -8.19 -4.35
N TYR A 128 -15.75 -8.13 -3.44
CA TYR A 128 -15.86 -9.02 -2.30
C TYR A 128 -17.09 -9.93 -2.48
N CYS A 129 -16.85 -11.22 -2.66
CA CYS A 129 -17.88 -12.24 -2.73
C CYS A 129 -17.91 -13.02 -1.41
N TYR A 130 -19.06 -13.03 -0.74
CA TYR A 130 -19.23 -13.73 0.53
C TYR A 130 -20.44 -14.66 0.49
N PHE A 131 -20.35 -15.77 1.22
CA PHE A 131 -21.44 -16.71 1.40
C PHE A 131 -22.29 -16.36 2.63
N ASP A 132 -23.60 -16.58 2.54
CA ASP A 132 -24.54 -16.32 3.64
C ASP A 132 -24.40 -17.37 4.76
N ALA A 133 -24.19 -18.64 4.37
CA ALA A 133 -23.96 -19.74 5.30
C ALA A 133 -22.47 -19.93 5.59
N VAL A 134 -22.14 -20.22 6.85
CA VAL A 134 -20.81 -20.66 7.24
C VAL A 134 -20.68 -22.16 6.98
N HIS A 135 -19.83 -22.55 6.04
CA HIS A 135 -19.59 -23.95 5.70
C HIS A 135 -18.09 -24.16 5.42
N PRO A 136 -17.49 -25.31 5.80
CA PRO A 136 -16.08 -25.58 5.55
C PRO A 136 -15.64 -25.52 4.08
N GLU A 137 -16.59 -25.72 3.16
CA GLU A 137 -16.36 -25.66 1.71
C GLU A 137 -16.57 -24.26 1.11
N ASN A 138 -17.17 -23.34 1.89
CA ASN A 138 -17.40 -21.98 1.44
C ASN A 138 -16.13 -21.16 1.66
N ILE A 139 -15.63 -20.58 0.57
CA ILE A 139 -14.46 -19.71 0.58
C ILE A 139 -14.91 -18.33 0.09
N ASP A 140 -14.94 -17.37 1.01
CA ASP A 140 -15.16 -15.97 0.66
C ASP A 140 -13.98 -15.47 -0.18
N GLN A 141 -14.26 -14.64 -1.19
CA GLN A 141 -13.25 -14.16 -2.14
C GLN A 141 -13.17 -12.64 -2.13
N LEU A 142 -11.99 -12.10 -1.88
CA LEU A 142 -11.68 -10.68 -2.02
C LEU A 142 -10.68 -10.52 -3.17
N ALA A 143 -11.13 -9.97 -4.30
CA ALA A 143 -10.26 -9.61 -5.41
C ALA A 143 -10.02 -8.09 -5.39
N LEU A 144 -8.74 -7.70 -5.44
CA LEU A 144 -8.26 -6.32 -5.46
C LEU A 144 -7.38 -6.14 -6.69
N LYS A 145 -7.74 -5.19 -7.55
CA LYS A 145 -6.96 -4.83 -8.74
C LYS A 145 -6.54 -3.37 -8.66
N PHE A 146 -5.24 -3.16 -8.48
CA PHE A 146 -4.61 -1.85 -8.50
C PHE A 146 -4.06 -1.57 -9.90
N THR A 147 -4.49 -0.48 -10.51
CA THR A 147 -3.91 0.04 -11.75
C THR A 147 -3.28 1.39 -11.45
N ILE A 148 -1.98 1.48 -11.66
CA ILE A 148 -1.16 2.64 -11.34
C ILE A 148 -0.49 3.09 -12.63
N GLN A 149 -0.70 4.36 -13.00
CA GLN A 149 -0.09 4.93 -14.20
C GLN A 149 0.78 6.11 -13.83
N ASP A 150 1.90 6.22 -14.53
CA ASP A 150 2.85 7.32 -14.41
C ASP A 150 3.31 7.55 -12.97
N ILE A 151 3.86 6.49 -12.35
CA ILE A 151 4.43 6.59 -11.02
C ILE A 151 5.86 7.12 -11.06
N ILE A 152 6.14 8.10 -10.21
CA ILE A 152 7.48 8.62 -9.95
C ILE A 152 7.78 8.38 -8.47
N TYR A 153 8.90 7.76 -8.17
CA TYR A 153 9.29 7.43 -6.79
C TYR A 153 10.74 7.78 -6.52
N LYS A 154 10.98 8.57 -5.47
CA LYS A 154 12.33 8.85 -4.93
C LYS A 154 12.71 7.74 -3.95
N ALA A 155 13.48 6.79 -4.45
CA ALA A 155 13.95 5.65 -3.68
C ALA A 155 15.17 6.06 -2.84
N CYS A 156 14.93 6.22 -1.54
CA CYS A 156 15.96 6.45 -0.54
C CYS A 156 15.83 5.38 0.53
N GLY A 157 16.94 4.93 1.14
CA GLY A 157 16.89 3.87 2.16
C GLY A 157 15.94 4.18 3.33
N TRP A 158 15.74 5.47 3.64
CA TRP A 158 14.78 5.89 4.66
C TRP A 158 13.33 5.86 4.16
N THR A 159 13.01 6.18 2.90
CA THR A 159 11.64 6.05 2.38
C THR A 159 11.23 4.58 2.34
N ILE A 160 12.14 3.70 1.88
CA ILE A 160 11.97 2.25 1.89
C ILE A 160 11.70 1.73 3.32
N ARG A 161 12.49 2.17 4.32
CA ARG A 161 12.26 1.81 5.73
C ARG A 161 10.85 2.16 6.20
N HIS A 162 10.34 3.36 5.88
CA HIS A 162 9.01 3.77 6.33
C HIS A 162 7.88 3.02 5.61
N PHE A 163 8.08 2.57 4.36
CA PHE A 163 7.16 1.62 3.73
C PHE A 163 7.15 0.25 4.42
N MET A 164 8.30 -0.23 4.90
CA MET A 164 8.34 -1.46 5.71
C MET A 164 7.62 -1.28 7.05
N ILE A 165 7.74 -0.11 7.68
CA ILE A 165 7.00 0.23 8.90
C ILE A 165 5.50 0.31 8.62
N LEU A 166 5.07 0.98 7.54
CA LEU A 166 3.67 1.01 7.11
C LEU A 166 3.11 -0.41 6.98
N ARG A 167 3.81 -1.29 6.27
CA ARG A 167 3.43 -2.70 6.14
C ARG A 167 3.26 -3.36 7.50
N ASN A 168 4.18 -3.14 8.43
CA ASN A 168 4.12 -3.74 9.77
C ASN A 168 2.99 -3.16 10.64
N ASN A 169 2.70 -1.86 10.52
CA ASN A 169 1.68 -1.16 11.32
C ASN A 169 0.25 -1.43 10.85
N TYR A 170 0.04 -1.78 9.58
CA TYR A 170 -1.31 -1.99 9.05
C TYR A 170 -1.61 -3.44 8.65
N PHE A 171 -0.57 -4.22 8.30
CA PHE A 171 -0.72 -5.60 7.80
C PHE A 171 0.20 -6.60 8.51
N GLY A 172 0.99 -6.16 9.50
CA GLY A 172 1.99 -7.00 10.17
C GLY A 172 1.71 -7.18 11.66
N SER A 173 2.78 -7.20 12.44
CA SER A 173 2.71 -7.52 13.87
C SER A 173 2.40 -6.32 14.77
N PHE A 174 2.27 -5.10 14.27
CA PHE A 174 2.06 -3.91 15.11
C PHE A 174 0.79 -3.15 14.70
N THR A 175 -0.33 -3.88 14.56
CA THR A 175 -1.61 -3.31 14.12
C THR A 175 -2.30 -2.45 15.17
N HIS A 176 -2.08 -2.74 16.45
CA HIS A 176 -2.61 -1.94 17.54
C HIS A 176 -1.68 -0.79 17.86
N PHE A 177 -2.28 0.39 17.95
CA PHE A 177 -1.63 1.56 18.51
C PHE A 177 -1.21 1.28 19.97
N SER A 178 0.00 1.71 20.35
CA SER A 178 0.48 1.67 21.73
C SER A 178 1.14 2.97 22.16
N THR A 179 1.04 3.30 23.44
CA THR A 179 1.84 4.40 24.02
C THR A 179 3.25 3.93 24.35
N LEU A 180 4.20 4.85 24.49
CA LEU A 180 5.59 4.51 24.87
C LEU A 180 5.62 3.79 26.23
N TYR A 181 4.74 4.18 27.16
CA TYR A 181 4.65 3.55 28.47
C TYR A 181 4.25 2.07 28.36
N GLU A 182 3.17 1.78 27.62
CA GLU A 182 2.69 0.41 27.38
C GLU A 182 3.76 -0.44 26.68
N TYR A 183 4.44 0.13 25.68
CA TYR A 183 5.53 -0.55 24.98
C TYR A 183 6.69 -0.90 25.92
N LEU A 184 7.10 0.03 26.79
CA LEU A 184 8.15 -0.21 27.78
C LEU A 184 7.72 -1.22 28.85
N GLU A 185 6.45 -1.26 29.23
CA GLU A 185 5.90 -2.25 30.15
C GLU A 185 5.88 -3.65 29.54
N LYS A 186 5.49 -3.79 28.26
CA LYS A 186 5.59 -5.03 27.50
C LYS A 186 7.04 -5.52 27.41
N CYS A 187 7.99 -4.60 27.15
CA CYS A 187 9.42 -4.92 27.17
C CYS A 187 9.88 -5.46 28.53
N ARG A 188 9.49 -4.79 29.63
CA ARG A 188 9.89 -5.18 31.00
C ARG A 188 9.28 -6.51 31.44
N SER A 189 8.06 -6.80 31.01
CA SER A 189 7.36 -8.05 31.33
C SER A 189 7.78 -9.24 30.45
N GLY A 190 8.64 -9.01 29.45
CA GLY A 190 9.11 -10.06 28.54
C GLY A 190 8.03 -10.60 27.60
N GLN A 191 6.94 -9.85 27.43
CA GLN A 191 5.87 -10.20 26.50
C GLN A 191 6.31 -9.96 25.05
N PRO A 192 5.77 -10.70 24.07
CA PRO A 192 6.01 -10.39 22.67
C PRO A 192 5.57 -8.96 22.36
N LEU A 193 6.45 -8.20 21.70
CA LEU A 193 6.22 -6.77 21.42
C LEU A 193 5.15 -6.55 20.36
N GLY A 194 4.99 -7.50 19.45
CA GLY A 194 3.93 -7.48 18.44
C GLY A 194 2.61 -8.00 18.99
N ASP A 195 1.54 -7.67 18.29
CA ASP A 195 0.20 -8.18 18.54
C ASP A 195 0.21 -9.71 18.49
N PRO A 196 -0.41 -10.37 19.46
CA PRO A 196 -0.52 -11.82 19.48
C PRO A 196 -1.33 -12.29 18.26
N VAL A 197 -0.70 -13.12 17.43
CA VAL A 197 -1.29 -13.69 16.21
C VAL A 197 -2.56 -14.49 16.52
N ASP A 198 -2.65 -15.05 17.73
CA ASP A 198 -3.69 -15.99 18.15
C ASP A 198 -5.03 -15.34 18.54
N LEU A 199 -5.13 -14.00 18.65
CA LEU A 199 -6.35 -13.34 19.17
C LEU A 199 -7.39 -12.97 18.11
N GLN A 200 -7.10 -13.09 16.80
CA GLN A 200 -8.01 -12.61 15.75
C GLN A 200 -8.81 -13.69 15.01
N TYR A 201 -8.51 -14.98 15.20
CA TYR A 201 -9.26 -16.07 14.56
C TYR A 201 -10.10 -16.83 15.59
N ARG A 202 -11.43 -16.84 15.40
CA ARG A 202 -12.35 -17.72 16.13
C ARG A 202 -12.75 -18.86 15.20
N GLU A 203 -12.32 -20.08 15.50
CA GLU A 203 -12.71 -21.29 14.76
C GLU A 203 -14.24 -21.36 14.60
N GLY A 204 -14.71 -21.55 13.36
CA GLY A 204 -16.14 -21.69 13.04
C GLY A 204 -16.97 -20.41 12.99
N SER A 205 -16.36 -19.22 13.17
CA SER A 205 -17.09 -17.94 13.13
C SER A 205 -17.27 -17.34 11.73
N SER A 206 -16.42 -17.74 10.78
CA SER A 206 -16.38 -17.18 9.42
C SER A 206 -15.89 -18.21 8.40
N ASN A 207 -16.29 -18.02 7.14
CA ASN A 207 -15.76 -18.79 6.02
C ASN A 207 -14.29 -18.46 5.81
N ALA A 208 -13.54 -19.41 5.23
CA ALA A 208 -12.17 -19.18 4.80
C ALA A 208 -12.13 -18.01 3.81
N LEU A 209 -11.10 -17.16 3.88
CA LEU A 209 -10.97 -15.99 3.01
C LEU A 209 -9.82 -16.21 2.03
N GLN A 210 -10.12 -16.15 0.74
CA GLN A 210 -9.12 -16.05 -0.31
C GLN A 210 -8.97 -14.59 -0.74
N VAL A 211 -7.76 -14.06 -0.69
CA VAL A 211 -7.44 -12.71 -1.18
C VAL A 211 -6.60 -12.81 -2.45
N GLN A 212 -7.04 -12.13 -3.50
CA GLN A 212 -6.32 -11.97 -4.75
C GLN A 212 -5.96 -10.49 -4.93
N ILE A 213 -4.69 -10.21 -5.13
CA ILE A 213 -4.15 -8.87 -5.34
C ILE A 213 -3.45 -8.87 -6.69
N GLU A 214 -3.95 -8.06 -7.61
CA GLU A 214 -3.33 -7.76 -8.89
C GLU A 214 -2.85 -6.31 -8.84
N VAL A 215 -1.57 -6.06 -9.11
CA VAL A 215 -0.99 -4.72 -9.23
C VAL A 215 -0.40 -4.59 -10.61
N LEU A 216 -0.93 -3.64 -11.38
CA LEU A 216 -0.42 -3.25 -12.68
C LEU A 216 0.13 -1.83 -12.56
N VAL A 217 1.42 -1.68 -12.86
CA VAL A 217 2.08 -0.38 -12.91
C VAL A 217 2.52 -0.14 -14.34
N ASP A 218 1.95 0.87 -14.98
CA ASP A 218 2.35 1.32 -16.31
C ASP A 218 3.21 2.57 -16.17
N SER A 219 4.39 2.54 -16.79
CA SER A 219 5.36 3.62 -16.85
C SER A 219 5.83 4.13 -15.49
N GLY A 220 6.60 3.31 -14.79
CA GLY A 220 7.29 3.69 -13.55
C GLY A 220 8.62 4.39 -13.78
N LEU A 221 8.94 5.34 -12.89
CA LEU A 221 10.22 6.03 -12.84
C LEU A 221 10.72 6.08 -11.40
N ILE A 222 11.88 5.48 -11.14
CA ILE A 222 12.52 5.46 -9.84
C ILE A 222 13.76 6.35 -9.88
N ILE A 223 13.85 7.30 -8.96
CA ILE A 223 14.99 8.20 -8.81
C ILE A 223 15.81 7.72 -7.63
N LEU A 224 17.08 7.40 -7.89
CA LEU A 224 18.08 6.94 -6.92
C LEU A 224 19.18 8.01 -6.79
N PRO A 225 19.15 8.82 -5.74
CA PRO A 225 20.18 9.85 -5.49
C PRO A 225 21.53 9.20 -5.15
N ALA A 226 22.62 9.73 -5.70
CA ALA A 226 23.98 9.23 -5.44
C ALA A 226 24.55 9.71 -4.10
N GLY A 227 24.21 10.94 -3.68
CA GLY A 227 24.64 11.56 -2.42
C GLY A 227 23.47 11.77 -1.45
N LEU A 228 23.77 11.81 -0.14
CA LEU A 228 22.76 12.04 0.90
C LEU A 228 23.37 12.87 2.04
N ARG A 229 23.05 14.17 2.07
CA ARG A 229 22.26 14.85 3.13
C ARG A 229 21.67 16.18 2.63
N GLY A 230 20.35 16.18 2.37
CA GLY A 230 19.60 17.37 1.90
C GLY A 230 19.56 17.57 0.39
N TYR A 231 20.21 16.66 -0.36
CA TYR A 231 20.51 16.70 -1.80
C TYR A 231 21.57 17.76 -2.15
N GLU A 232 22.76 17.29 -2.54
CA GLU A 232 24.04 18.01 -2.46
C GLU A 232 24.26 19.04 -3.58
N GLY A 233 23.30 19.95 -3.76
CA GLY A 233 23.40 21.11 -4.65
C GLY A 233 23.77 22.38 -3.90
N ASP A 234 24.94 22.45 -3.24
CA ASP A 234 25.46 23.72 -2.73
C ASP A 234 26.56 24.22 -3.68
N ARG A 235 26.15 24.84 -4.80
CA ARG A 235 27.05 25.77 -5.48
C ARG A 235 27.04 27.05 -4.68
N VAL A 236 28.18 27.39 -4.08
CA VAL A 236 28.47 28.76 -3.65
C VAL A 236 28.36 29.66 -4.88
N GLY A 237 27.19 30.29 -5.09
CA GLY A 237 26.98 31.33 -6.10
C GLY A 237 25.76 31.24 -7.02
N ASP A 238 24.85 30.26 -6.87
CA ASP A 238 23.63 30.20 -7.70
C ASP A 238 22.38 30.60 -6.89
N ASP A 239 21.97 31.87 -7.02
CA ASP A 239 20.80 32.49 -6.37
C ASP A 239 19.47 32.11 -7.06
N THR A 240 19.45 31.15 -7.98
CA THR A 240 18.20 30.62 -8.55
C THR A 240 17.63 29.57 -7.61
N GLY A 241 16.71 30.00 -6.73
CA GLY A 241 16.14 29.24 -5.62
C GLY A 241 15.26 28.02 -5.94
N ASP A 242 15.60 27.22 -6.96
CA ASP A 242 14.96 25.93 -7.22
C ASP A 242 15.78 24.78 -6.60
N PRO A 243 15.18 23.96 -5.72
CA PRO A 243 15.90 22.86 -5.07
C PRO A 243 16.23 21.71 -6.04
N ASP A 244 17.48 21.24 -6.00
CA ASP A 244 18.02 20.18 -6.86
C ASP A 244 18.36 18.91 -6.05
N ILE A 245 18.04 17.73 -6.57
CA ILE A 245 18.38 16.40 -6.01
C ILE A 245 19.89 16.10 -6.16
N GLY A 246 20.57 16.79 -7.07
CA GLY A 246 21.96 16.55 -7.42
C GLY A 246 22.12 15.29 -8.28
N THR A 247 23.32 14.70 -8.26
CA THR A 247 23.62 13.53 -9.11
C THR A 247 22.75 12.34 -8.72
N CYS A 248 22.02 11.80 -9.70
CA CYS A 248 21.07 10.72 -9.49
C CYS A 248 21.08 9.72 -10.67
N VAL A 249 20.69 8.50 -10.34
CA VAL A 249 20.39 7.45 -11.30
C VAL A 249 18.87 7.37 -11.43
N ILE A 250 18.37 7.47 -12.65
CA ILE A 250 16.95 7.33 -12.94
C ILE A 250 16.75 5.97 -13.60
N LEU A 251 15.87 5.17 -13.03
CA LEU A 251 15.44 3.89 -13.58
C LEU A 251 14.04 4.04 -14.14
N SER A 252 13.86 3.82 -15.44
CA SER A 252 12.55 3.74 -16.07
C SER A 252 12.14 2.28 -16.21
N ILE A 253 10.94 1.98 -15.75
CA ILE A 253 10.33 0.65 -15.77
C ILE A 253 9.04 0.76 -16.58
N PRO A 254 8.98 0.23 -17.81
CA PRO A 254 7.82 0.35 -18.67
C PRO A 254 6.57 -0.28 -18.06
N GLN A 255 6.72 -1.48 -17.50
CA GLN A 255 5.61 -2.20 -16.88
C GLN A 255 6.07 -3.05 -15.70
N ILE A 256 5.27 -3.06 -14.62
CA ILE A 256 5.37 -4.02 -13.52
C ILE A 256 4.01 -4.68 -13.36
N GLN A 257 3.98 -6.00 -13.31
CA GLN A 257 2.79 -6.79 -13.02
C GLN A 257 3.07 -7.69 -11.83
N LEU A 258 2.31 -7.51 -10.76
CA LEU A 258 2.34 -8.39 -9.59
C LEU A 258 0.98 -9.05 -9.45
N TYR A 259 0.99 -10.38 -9.39
CA TYR A 259 -0.16 -11.18 -9.05
C TYR A 259 0.14 -11.94 -7.76
N LEU A 260 -0.69 -11.74 -6.75
CA LEU A 260 -0.58 -12.39 -5.45
C LEU A 260 -1.92 -13.02 -5.11
N ARG A 261 -1.93 -14.31 -4.81
CA ARG A 261 -3.09 -15.04 -4.32
C ARG A 261 -2.74 -15.67 -2.98
N THR A 262 -3.50 -15.35 -1.94
CA THR A 262 -3.31 -15.91 -0.60
C THR A 262 -4.61 -16.54 -0.10
N HIS A 263 -4.44 -17.66 0.57
CA HIS A 263 -5.44 -18.43 1.31
C HIS A 263 -4.78 -18.89 2.62
N ASP A 264 -5.57 -19.31 3.60
CA ASP A 264 -5.13 -19.83 4.90
C ASP A 264 -3.95 -20.84 4.85
N TYR A 265 -3.84 -21.63 3.78
CA TYR A 265 -2.83 -22.69 3.65
C TYR A 265 -1.85 -22.50 2.48
N HIS A 266 -2.12 -21.53 1.60
CA HIS A 266 -1.39 -21.40 0.34
C HIS A 266 -1.17 -19.94 -0.03
N MET A 267 0.02 -19.63 -0.54
CA MET A 267 0.34 -18.34 -1.12
C MET A 267 1.06 -18.56 -2.45
N GLU A 268 0.58 -17.88 -3.50
CA GLU A 268 1.21 -17.81 -4.81
C GLU A 268 1.50 -16.36 -5.14
N MET A 269 2.72 -16.10 -5.58
CA MET A 269 3.12 -14.82 -6.14
C MET A 269 3.73 -15.04 -7.52
N ALA A 270 3.35 -14.19 -8.46
CA ALA A 270 4.01 -14.01 -9.75
C ALA A 270 4.33 -12.52 -9.91
N LEU A 271 5.59 -12.21 -10.17
CA LEU A 271 6.06 -10.86 -10.43
C LEU A 271 6.71 -10.84 -11.81
N ASN A 272 6.21 -10.00 -12.70
CA ASN A 272 6.79 -9.72 -14.01
C ASN A 272 7.22 -8.26 -14.04
N ILE A 273 8.46 -8.01 -14.46
CA ILE A 273 9.02 -6.66 -14.60
C ILE A 273 9.62 -6.59 -16.00
N ASP A 274 9.23 -5.59 -16.78
CA ASP A 274 9.83 -5.32 -18.09
C ASP A 274 11.26 -4.80 -17.93
N THR A 275 12.03 -4.85 -19.02
CA THR A 275 13.40 -4.32 -19.10
C THR A 275 13.51 -2.95 -18.43
N VAL A 276 14.36 -2.88 -17.41
CA VAL A 276 14.60 -1.64 -16.67
C VAL A 276 15.71 -0.86 -17.38
N THR A 277 15.41 0.35 -17.82
CA THR A 277 16.40 1.23 -18.45
C THR A 277 16.90 2.27 -17.44
N GLY A 278 18.20 2.55 -17.47
CA GLY A 278 18.87 3.43 -16.54
C GLY A 278 19.52 4.61 -17.23
N THR A 279 19.40 5.79 -16.62
CA THR A 279 20.13 7.01 -16.99
C THR A 279 20.81 7.62 -15.79
N ILE A 280 21.94 8.26 -16.04
CA ILE A 280 22.66 9.01 -15.01
C ILE A 280 22.51 10.49 -15.34
N HIS A 281 21.98 11.24 -14.38
CA HIS A 281 21.83 12.69 -14.48
C HIS A 281 22.65 13.36 -13.40
N GLU A 282 23.42 14.38 -13.77
CA GLU A 282 24.23 15.14 -12.81
C GLU A 282 23.38 16.09 -11.95
N HIS A 283 22.24 16.55 -12.49
CA HIS A 283 21.32 17.50 -11.88
C HIS A 283 19.88 17.06 -12.15
N PHE A 284 19.00 17.10 -11.15
CA PHE A 284 17.62 16.68 -11.27
C PHE A 284 16.69 17.43 -10.31
N PRO A 285 15.61 18.09 -10.80
CA PRO A 285 14.76 18.93 -9.97
C PRO A 285 14.12 18.16 -8.81
N GLU A 286 14.01 18.80 -7.64
CA GLU A 286 13.31 18.20 -6.49
C GLU A 286 11.78 18.13 -6.72
N ASP A 287 11.20 19.09 -7.45
CA ASP A 287 9.77 19.06 -7.76
C ASP A 287 9.46 17.95 -8.77
N LEU A 288 8.68 16.96 -8.33
CA LEU A 288 8.24 15.85 -9.17
C LEU A 288 7.18 16.27 -10.21
N ARG A 289 6.66 17.49 -10.13
CA ARG A 289 5.60 17.98 -11.03
C ARG A 289 6.10 18.35 -12.42
N SER A 290 7.36 18.80 -12.52
CA SER A 290 7.97 19.32 -13.75
C SER A 290 8.70 18.26 -14.57
N ILE A 291 8.76 17.02 -14.12
CA ILE A 291 9.55 15.96 -14.75
C ILE A 291 8.92 15.55 -16.08
N GLN A 292 9.64 15.82 -17.18
CA GLN A 292 9.38 15.23 -18.49
C GLN A 292 10.21 13.95 -18.62
N ARG A 293 9.62 12.90 -19.21
CA ARG A 293 10.32 11.61 -19.41
C ARG A 293 11.46 11.78 -20.40
N PHE A 294 12.67 11.43 -19.97
CA PHE A 294 13.87 11.50 -20.80
C PHE A 294 13.99 10.25 -21.65
N LYS A 295 14.35 10.43 -22.93
CA LYS A 295 14.44 9.38 -23.95
C LYS A 295 15.88 8.90 -24.19
N GLN A 296 16.80 9.37 -23.36
CA GLN A 296 18.20 8.99 -23.43
C GLN A 296 18.37 7.71 -22.61
N GLU A 297 19.10 6.72 -23.10
CA GLU A 297 19.32 5.45 -22.39
C GLU A 297 20.82 5.30 -22.18
N THR A 298 21.26 5.09 -20.93
CA THR A 298 22.69 4.95 -20.61
C THR A 298 23.07 3.50 -20.35
N PHE A 299 22.19 2.73 -19.70
CA PHE A 299 22.39 1.30 -19.50
C PHE A 299 21.05 0.57 -19.42
N ILE A 300 21.07 -0.73 -19.71
CA ILE A 300 19.90 -1.60 -19.71
C ILE A 300 20.15 -2.70 -18.67
N LEU A 301 19.18 -2.92 -17.80
CA LEU A 301 19.11 -4.09 -16.92
C LEU A 301 18.12 -5.06 -17.58
N ASP A 302 18.65 -5.88 -18.49
CA ASP A 302 17.92 -6.98 -19.12
C ASP A 302 18.16 -8.26 -18.31
N ASP A 303 17.21 -8.57 -17.43
CA ASP A 303 16.98 -9.91 -16.90
C ASP A 303 15.46 -10.06 -16.72
N TYR A 304 14.84 -10.96 -17.48
CA TYR A 304 13.43 -11.33 -17.28
C TYR A 304 13.30 -11.99 -15.91
N LEU A 305 12.90 -11.22 -14.91
CA LEU A 305 12.77 -11.72 -13.54
C LEU A 305 11.33 -12.13 -13.28
N VAL A 306 11.00 -13.38 -13.66
CA VAL A 306 9.74 -14.03 -13.25
C VAL A 306 10.00 -14.72 -11.92
N LEU A 307 9.59 -14.07 -10.82
CA LEU A 307 9.67 -14.65 -9.49
C LEU A 307 8.37 -15.40 -9.17
N HIS A 308 8.44 -16.73 -9.17
CA HIS A 308 7.38 -17.58 -8.62
C HIS A 308 7.74 -18.01 -7.20
N LEU A 309 7.02 -17.42 -6.24
CA LEU A 309 7.09 -17.83 -4.83
C LEU A 309 5.82 -18.59 -4.49
N ALA A 310 5.98 -19.86 -4.11
CA ALA A 310 4.92 -20.67 -3.53
C ALA A 310 5.34 -21.09 -2.12
N GLN A 311 4.50 -20.80 -1.13
CA GLN A 311 4.71 -21.25 0.25
C GLN A 311 3.63 -22.28 0.61
N GLN A 312 4.05 -23.51 0.90
CA GLN A 312 3.19 -24.59 1.39
C GLN A 312 3.47 -24.83 2.88
N HIS A 313 2.43 -24.84 3.70
CA HIS A 313 2.54 -25.21 5.11
C HIS A 313 2.41 -26.73 5.29
N THR A 314 3.54 -27.42 5.52
CA THR A 314 3.55 -28.85 5.91
C THR A 314 3.56 -28.98 7.43
N TYR A 315 2.66 -29.81 7.98
CA TYR A 315 2.42 -30.00 9.42
C TYR A 315 3.57 -30.63 10.23
N ALA A 316 4.75 -30.83 9.65
CA ALA A 316 5.89 -31.42 10.34
C ALA A 316 7.17 -30.64 10.04
N SER A 317 7.61 -29.86 11.03
CA SER A 317 8.88 -29.13 11.15
C SER A 317 9.31 -28.24 9.97
N GLY A 318 9.32 -26.92 10.22
CA GLY A 318 10.08 -25.94 9.44
C GLY A 318 9.28 -25.23 8.36
N LYS A 319 9.28 -23.90 8.42
CA LYS A 319 8.85 -23.05 7.29
C LYS A 319 9.80 -23.32 6.12
N SER A 320 9.33 -23.96 5.06
CA SER A 320 10.09 -24.10 3.82
C SER A 320 9.51 -23.13 2.79
N ILE A 321 10.31 -22.15 2.38
CA ILE A 321 10.01 -21.27 1.24
C ILE A 321 10.67 -21.92 0.03
N SER A 322 9.88 -22.43 -0.91
CA SER A 322 10.40 -22.86 -2.21
C SER A 322 10.29 -21.69 -3.20
N ALA A 323 11.42 -21.07 -3.51
CA ALA A 323 11.55 -20.19 -4.66
C ALA A 323 11.97 -21.03 -5.87
N VAL A 324 11.15 -21.06 -6.91
CA VAL A 324 11.54 -21.68 -8.19
C VAL A 324 12.06 -20.56 -9.08
N TRP A 325 13.38 -20.53 -9.26
CA TRP A 325 14.05 -19.65 -10.20
C TRP A 325 13.95 -20.29 -11.59
N GLN A 326 13.16 -19.70 -12.48
CA GLN A 326 13.26 -20.02 -13.90
C GLN A 326 14.10 -18.94 -14.57
N LEU A 327 15.37 -19.26 -14.79
CA LEU A 327 16.22 -18.55 -15.75
C LEU A 327 15.84 -19.08 -17.14
N GLY A 328 15.24 -18.23 -17.96
CA GLY A 328 14.91 -18.51 -19.37
C GLY A 328 16.06 -18.17 -20.29
#